data_AF-A0A354B8T1-F1
#
_entry.id   AF-A0A354B8T1-F1
#
_cell.length_a   1.000
_cell.length_b   1.000
_cell.length_c   1.000
_cell.angle_alpha   90.00
_cell.angle_beta   90.00
_cell.angle_gamma   90.00
#
_symmetry.space_group_name_H-M   'P 1'
#
loop_
_entity.id
_entity.type
_entity.pdbx_description
1 polymer ?
#
loop_
_entity_poly.entity_id
_entity_poly.type
_entity_poly.pdbx_seq_one_letter_code
_entity_poly.pdbx_strand_id
1 'polypeptide(L)'
;MSDVEGSPAIDALRAGLRQITAAVTRAEYLAEQADVDGEPGLAGVLRGMAERNRGLAQGLYALLAEETGTADARPGTDDLSGRLPIEAAMYESLADEIRGHARPDLAAWMDKLAAAQHDHLRQLDEARHWVEGEA
;
A
#
# COMPACT_ATOMS: atom_id res chain seq x y z
N MET A 1 8.73 8.93 -24.04
CA MET A 1 8.33 8.40 -22.72
C MET A 1 8.10 6.89 -22.83
N SER A 2 9.11 6.09 -23.18
CA SER A 2 8.90 4.65 -23.42
C SER A 2 10.04 3.71 -22.99
N ASP A 3 11.00 4.18 -22.18
CA ASP A 3 12.12 3.33 -21.70
C ASP A 3 12.10 3.08 -20.18
N VAL A 4 11.13 3.66 -19.46
CA VAL A 4 11.10 3.61 -17.99
C VAL A 4 10.11 2.56 -17.47
N GLU A 5 8.94 2.41 -18.09
CA GLU A 5 8.00 1.33 -17.77
C GLU A 5 8.54 -0.03 -18.26
N GLY A 6 8.84 -0.92 -17.32
CA GLY A 6 9.42 -2.23 -17.60
C GLY A 6 10.95 -2.26 -17.61
N SER A 7 11.61 -1.17 -17.18
CA SER A 7 13.05 -1.21 -16.90
C SER A 7 13.31 -2.15 -15.71
N PRO A 8 14.30 -3.07 -15.79
CA PRO A 8 14.67 -3.94 -14.68
C PRO A 8 14.96 -3.18 -13.38
N ALA A 9 15.45 -1.94 -13.47
CA ALA A 9 15.70 -1.09 -12.32
C ALA A 9 14.40 -0.68 -11.61
N ILE A 10 13.37 -0.28 -12.37
CA ILE A 10 12.06 0.11 -11.83
C ILE A 10 11.34 -1.10 -11.22
N ASP A 11 11.43 -2.26 -11.86
CA ASP A 11 10.86 -3.49 -11.32
C ASP A 11 11.57 -3.93 -10.05
N ALA A 12 12.89 -3.75 -9.96
CA ALA A 12 13.65 -3.97 -8.74
C ALA A 12 13.25 -3.00 -7.62
N LEU A 13 13.05 -1.71 -7.91
CA LEU A 13 12.56 -0.73 -6.93
C LEU A 13 11.17 -1.10 -6.41
N ARG A 14 10.23 -1.46 -7.31
CA ARG A 14 8.89 -1.91 -6.93
C ARG A 14 8.94 -3.20 -6.09
N ALA A 15 9.79 -4.15 -6.46
CA ALA A 15 9.98 -5.39 -5.70
C ALA A 15 10.55 -5.12 -4.31
N GLY A 16 11.57 -4.26 -4.21
CA GLY A 16 12.15 -3.82 -2.94
C GLY A 16 11.12 -3.13 -2.05
N LEU A 17 10.32 -2.22 -2.61
CA LEU A 17 9.24 -1.53 -1.90
C LEU A 17 8.21 -2.52 -1.33
N ARG A 18 7.74 -3.49 -2.14
CA ARG A 18 6.83 -4.54 -1.64
C ARG A 18 7.45 -5.33 -0.49
N GLN A 19 8.74 -5.70 -0.61
CA GLN A 19 9.41 -6.52 0.38
C GLN A 19 9.62 -5.79 1.71
N ILE A 20 10.03 -4.51 1.66
CA ILE A 20 10.24 -3.71 2.87
C ILE A 20 8.93 -3.35 3.57
N THR A 21 7.87 -3.02 2.81
CA THR A 21 6.54 -2.77 3.39
C THR A 21 5.98 -4.02 4.07
N ALA A 22 6.13 -5.20 3.46
CA ALA A 22 5.77 -6.46 4.12
C ALA A 22 6.61 -6.74 5.39
N ALA A 23 7.87 -6.30 5.43
CA ALA A 23 8.70 -6.42 6.62
C ALA A 23 8.27 -5.47 7.75
N VAL A 24 7.78 -4.26 7.43
CA VAL A 24 7.16 -3.34 8.40
C VAL A 24 5.95 -4.01 9.05
N THR A 25 4.98 -4.44 8.25
CA THR A 25 3.75 -5.08 8.75
C THR A 25 4.05 -6.31 9.61
N ARG A 26 5.03 -7.14 9.21
CA ARG A 26 5.44 -8.31 10.01
C ARG A 26 6.04 -7.90 11.35
N ALA A 27 6.89 -6.88 11.38
CA ALA A 27 7.52 -6.42 12.61
C ALA A 27 6.49 -5.81 13.58
N GLU A 28 5.52 -5.06 13.07
CA GLU A 28 4.42 -4.49 13.87
C GLU A 28 3.55 -5.60 14.48
N TYR A 29 3.10 -6.56 13.66
CA TYR A 29 2.34 -7.72 14.16
C TYR A 29 3.10 -8.48 15.25
N LEU A 30 4.38 -8.77 15.03
CA LEU A 30 5.20 -9.49 16.01
C LEU A 30 5.44 -8.66 17.28
N ALA A 31 5.51 -7.33 17.18
CA ALA A 31 5.64 -6.47 18.35
C ALA A 31 4.39 -6.54 19.23
N GLU A 32 3.19 -6.54 18.62
CA GLU A 32 1.93 -6.71 19.33
C GLU A 32 1.85 -8.08 20.02
N GLN A 33 2.27 -9.16 19.34
CA GLN A 33 2.35 -10.49 19.96
C GLN A 33 3.33 -10.50 21.14
N ALA A 34 4.51 -9.88 20.99
CA ALA A 34 5.48 -9.80 22.07
C ALA A 34 4.96 -9.03 23.30
N ASP A 35 4.09 -8.03 23.13
CA ASP A 35 3.42 -7.39 24.27
C ASP A 35 2.44 -8.35 24.97
N VAL A 36 1.64 -9.09 24.19
CA VAL A 36 0.69 -10.10 24.70
C VAL A 36 1.43 -11.18 25.51
N ASP A 37 2.60 -11.57 25.03
CA ASP A 37 3.45 -12.60 25.65
C ASP A 37 4.27 -12.05 26.85
N GLY A 38 4.21 -10.76 27.13
CA GLY A 38 4.93 -10.14 28.25
C GLY A 38 6.44 -9.97 28.00
N GLU A 39 6.85 -9.80 26.74
CA GLU A 39 8.24 -9.62 26.29
C GLU A 39 8.52 -8.17 25.83
N PRO A 40 8.49 -7.16 26.74
CA PRO A 40 8.56 -5.75 26.36
C PRO A 40 9.87 -5.35 25.67
N GLY A 41 10.97 -6.05 25.99
CA GLY A 41 12.27 -5.84 25.31
C GLY A 41 12.22 -6.23 23.84
N LEU A 42 11.63 -7.39 23.52
CA LEU A 42 11.46 -7.85 22.15
C LEU A 42 10.50 -6.92 21.38
N ALA A 43 9.38 -6.56 22.01
CA ALA A 43 8.42 -5.63 21.43
C ALA A 43 9.07 -4.27 21.09
N GLY A 44 9.94 -3.75 21.98
CA GLY A 44 10.70 -2.53 21.72
C GLY A 44 11.65 -2.63 20.52
N VAL A 45 12.38 -3.74 20.40
CA VAL A 45 13.28 -3.98 19.25
C VAL A 45 12.49 -4.06 17.94
N LEU A 46 11.37 -4.80 17.93
CA LEU A 46 10.53 -4.99 16.75
C LEU A 46 9.90 -3.69 16.27
N ARG A 47 9.38 -2.84 17.17
CA ARG A 47 8.92 -1.49 16.81
C ARG A 47 10.03 -0.63 16.22
N GLY A 48 11.23 -0.69 16.80
CA GLY A 48 12.39 0.01 16.26
C GLY A 48 12.79 -0.49 14.86
N MET A 49 12.61 -1.78 14.56
CA MET A 49 12.79 -2.33 13.22
C MET A 49 11.73 -1.83 12.25
N ALA A 50 10.46 -1.82 12.65
CA ALA A 50 9.35 -1.32 11.84
C ALA A 50 9.58 0.15 11.43
N GLU A 51 10.00 1.00 12.39
CA GLU A 51 10.30 2.41 12.13
C GLU A 51 11.42 2.60 11.10
N ARG A 52 12.55 1.91 11.30
CA ARG A 52 13.68 1.98 10.35
C ARG A 52 13.27 1.49 8.96
N ASN A 53 12.51 0.40 8.89
CA ASN A 53 12.03 -0.14 7.63
C ASN A 53 11.02 0.80 6.95
N ARG A 54 10.21 1.54 7.71
CA ARG A 54 9.31 2.57 7.15
C ARG A 54 10.11 3.70 6.50
N GLY A 55 11.19 4.16 7.13
CA GLY A 55 12.11 5.13 6.53
C GLY A 55 12.76 4.61 5.23
N LEU A 56 13.18 3.33 5.20
CA LEU A 56 13.71 2.70 3.99
C LEU A 56 12.63 2.58 2.88
N ALA A 57 11.39 2.25 3.24
CA ALA A 57 10.26 2.19 2.31
C ALA A 57 9.98 3.56 1.68
N GLN A 58 9.98 4.62 2.49
CA GLN A 58 9.83 6.00 2.01
C GLN A 58 10.95 6.40 1.05
N GLY A 59 12.21 6.06 1.36
CA GLY A 59 13.34 6.31 0.47
C GLY A 59 13.22 5.58 -0.88
N LEU A 60 12.82 4.30 -0.87
CA LEU A 60 12.57 3.54 -2.10
C LEU A 60 11.41 4.11 -2.92
N TYR A 61 10.34 4.55 -2.25
CA TYR A 61 9.22 5.19 -2.94
C TYR A 61 9.62 6.52 -3.55
N ALA A 62 10.44 7.34 -2.88
CA ALA A 62 10.92 8.62 -3.43
C ALA A 62 11.72 8.40 -4.74
N LEU A 63 12.64 7.42 -4.76
CA LEU A 63 13.35 7.05 -5.97
C LEU A 63 12.41 6.60 -7.09
N LEU A 64 11.42 5.76 -6.77
CA LEU A 64 10.41 5.32 -7.74
C LEU A 64 9.57 6.50 -8.26
N ALA A 65 9.24 7.45 -7.41
CA ALA A 65 8.42 8.60 -7.74
C ALA A 65 9.15 9.57 -8.69
N GLU A 66 10.45 9.79 -8.49
CA GLU A 66 11.30 10.55 -9.40
C GLU A 66 11.33 9.91 -10.80
N GLU A 67 11.55 8.61 -10.87
CA GLU A 67 11.63 7.88 -12.14
C GLU A 67 10.28 7.82 -12.88
N THR A 68 9.17 7.76 -12.14
CA THR A 68 7.82 7.66 -12.72
C THR A 68 7.14 9.01 -12.94
N GLY A 69 7.78 10.12 -12.56
CA GLY A 69 7.19 11.46 -12.67
C GLY A 69 6.04 11.72 -11.67
N THR A 70 6.01 10.98 -10.56
CA THR A 70 4.99 11.09 -9.49
C THR A 70 5.55 11.75 -8.22
N ALA A 71 6.77 12.29 -8.27
CA ALA A 71 7.41 12.95 -7.13
C ALA A 71 6.65 14.20 -6.64
N ASP A 72 5.99 14.91 -7.56
CA ASP A 72 5.14 16.05 -7.22
C ASP A 72 3.77 15.57 -6.70
N ALA A 73 3.24 16.26 -5.70
CA ALA A 73 2.00 15.86 -5.01
C ALA A 73 0.80 15.67 -5.95
N ARG A 74 0.61 16.56 -6.94
CA ARG A 74 -0.52 16.48 -7.88
C ARG A 74 -0.40 15.31 -8.87
N PRO A 75 0.71 15.16 -9.62
CA PRO A 75 0.95 13.95 -10.40
C PRO A 75 0.85 12.66 -9.58
N GLY A 76 1.33 12.66 -8.33
CA GLY A 76 1.23 11.50 -7.44
C GLY A 76 -0.20 11.17 -7.02
N THR A 77 -1.03 12.17 -6.72
CA THR A 77 -2.45 11.93 -6.42
C THR A 77 -3.24 11.53 -7.66
N ASP A 78 -2.92 12.06 -8.84
CA ASP A 78 -3.52 11.65 -10.11
C ASP A 78 -3.17 10.19 -10.46
N ASP A 79 -1.91 9.75 -10.24
CA ASP A 79 -1.51 8.33 -10.35
C ASP A 79 -2.32 7.45 -9.38
N LEU A 80 -2.40 7.85 -8.11
CA LEU A 80 -3.15 7.12 -7.09
C LEU A 80 -4.64 6.99 -7.46
N SER A 81 -5.28 8.08 -7.90
CA SER A 81 -6.67 8.08 -8.39
C SER A 81 -6.87 7.06 -9.52
N GLY A 82 -5.90 6.93 -10.43
CA GLY A 82 -5.96 5.95 -11.52
C GLY A 82 -5.81 4.49 -11.06
N ARG A 83 -5.06 4.26 -9.98
CA ARG A 83 -4.74 2.92 -9.47
C ARG A 83 -5.81 2.33 -8.56
N LEU A 84 -6.44 3.13 -7.72
CA LEU A 84 -7.44 2.65 -6.74
C LEU A 84 -8.58 1.82 -7.38
N PRO A 85 -9.19 2.20 -8.53
CA PRO A 85 -10.17 1.36 -9.21
C PRO A 85 -9.63 0.02 -9.70
N ILE A 86 -8.37 -0.01 -10.17
CA ILE A 86 -7.72 -1.23 -10.67
C ILE A 86 -7.49 -2.19 -9.51
N GLU A 87 -7.01 -1.67 -8.37
CA GLU A 87 -6.80 -2.44 -7.15
C GLU A 87 -8.13 -2.96 -6.58
N ALA A 88 -9.20 -2.15 -6.60
CA ALA A 88 -10.54 -2.57 -6.21
C ALA A 88 -11.03 -3.76 -7.06
N ALA A 89 -10.98 -3.63 -8.39
CA ALA A 89 -11.40 -4.66 -9.32
C ALA A 89 -10.60 -5.96 -9.17
N MET A 90 -9.30 -5.86 -8.88
CA MET A 90 -8.46 -7.02 -8.57
C MET A 90 -8.97 -7.78 -7.33
N TYR A 91 -9.30 -7.06 -6.25
CA TYR A 91 -9.84 -7.69 -5.04
C TYR A 91 -11.23 -8.29 -5.24
N GLU A 92 -12.10 -7.64 -6.02
CA GLU A 92 -13.42 -8.17 -6.39
C GLU A 92 -13.29 -9.49 -7.18
N SER A 93 -12.42 -9.52 -8.19
CA SER A 93 -12.14 -10.73 -8.97
C SER A 93 -11.60 -11.86 -8.08
N LEU A 94 -10.71 -11.53 -7.13
CA LEU A 94 -10.17 -12.52 -6.20
C LEU A 94 -11.25 -13.04 -5.25
N ALA A 95 -12.17 -12.19 -4.78
CA ALA A 95 -13.31 -12.59 -3.96
C ALA A 95 -14.19 -13.62 -4.68
N ASP A 96 -14.52 -13.37 -5.96
CA ASP A 96 -15.31 -14.28 -6.79
C ASP A 96 -14.63 -15.64 -6.98
N GLU A 97 -13.32 -15.64 -7.25
CA GLU A 97 -12.54 -16.86 -7.35
C GLU A 97 -12.61 -17.66 -6.04
N ILE A 98 -12.40 -17.01 -4.90
CA ILE A 98 -12.38 -17.67 -3.59
C ILE A 98 -13.75 -18.24 -3.20
N ARG A 99 -14.86 -17.57 -3.58
CA ARG A 99 -16.22 -18.10 -3.34
C ARG A 99 -16.41 -19.47 -4.00
N GLY A 100 -15.75 -19.72 -5.14
CA GLY A 100 -15.72 -21.02 -5.81
C GLY A 100 -15.01 -22.13 -5.02
N HIS A 101 -14.21 -21.80 -4.00
CA HIS A 101 -13.33 -22.73 -3.27
C HIS A 101 -13.71 -22.91 -1.78
N ALA A 102 -14.95 -22.60 -1.39
CA ALA A 102 -15.48 -22.82 -0.04
C ALA A 102 -14.73 -22.11 1.12
N ARG A 103 -14.15 -20.93 0.85
CA ARG A 103 -13.51 -20.04 1.85
C ARG A 103 -14.23 -18.70 1.98
N PRO A 104 -15.48 -18.68 2.47
CA PRO A 104 -16.32 -17.47 2.50
C PRO A 104 -15.75 -16.36 3.40
N ASP A 105 -14.97 -16.73 4.42
CA ASP A 105 -14.23 -15.81 5.29
C ASP A 105 -13.20 -14.99 4.50
N LEU A 106 -12.46 -15.66 3.61
CA LEU A 106 -11.42 -15.02 2.81
C LEU A 106 -12.03 -14.20 1.67
N ALA A 107 -13.11 -14.67 1.06
CA ALA A 107 -13.86 -13.88 0.07
C ALA A 107 -14.40 -12.58 0.69
N ALA A 108 -15.01 -12.66 1.88
CA ALA A 108 -15.48 -11.49 2.60
C ALA A 108 -14.34 -10.53 3.00
N TRP A 109 -13.12 -11.05 3.22
CA TRP A 109 -11.96 -10.20 3.44
C TRP A 109 -11.55 -9.45 2.17
N MET A 110 -11.56 -10.10 1.00
CA MET A 110 -11.31 -9.44 -0.28
C MET A 110 -12.36 -8.37 -0.60
N ASP A 111 -13.64 -8.64 -0.32
CA ASP A 111 -14.70 -7.64 -0.47
C ASP A 111 -14.44 -6.37 0.36
N LYS A 112 -13.91 -6.53 1.59
CA LYS A 112 -13.52 -5.39 2.44
C LYS A 112 -12.35 -4.61 1.84
N LEU A 113 -11.37 -5.30 1.27
CA LEU A 113 -10.24 -4.64 0.60
C LEU A 113 -10.71 -3.85 -0.62
N ALA A 114 -11.61 -4.40 -1.43
CA ALA A 114 -12.22 -3.70 -2.55
C ALA A 114 -13.00 -2.46 -2.10
N ALA A 115 -13.87 -2.61 -1.10
CA ALA A 115 -14.65 -1.51 -0.54
C ALA A 115 -13.75 -0.38 0.01
N ALA A 116 -12.62 -0.74 0.63
CA ALA A 116 -11.65 0.23 1.12
C ALA A 116 -11.02 1.04 -0.03
N GLN A 117 -10.68 0.42 -1.17
CA GLN A 117 -10.13 1.17 -2.31
C GLN A 117 -11.14 2.13 -2.94
N HIS A 118 -12.41 1.72 -3.05
CA HIS A 118 -13.49 2.62 -3.49
C HIS A 118 -13.67 3.79 -2.54
N ASP A 119 -13.60 3.55 -1.23
CA ASP A 119 -13.72 4.62 -0.23
C ASP A 119 -12.52 5.58 -0.25
N HIS A 120 -11.29 5.07 -0.41
CA HIS A 120 -10.10 5.91 -0.59
C HIS A 120 -10.23 6.83 -1.81
N LEU A 121 -10.75 6.32 -2.93
CA LEU A 121 -10.96 7.12 -4.13
C LEU A 121 -11.97 8.24 -3.88
N ARG A 122 -13.10 7.90 -3.24
CA ARG A 122 -14.12 8.89 -2.84
C ARG A 122 -13.52 9.99 -1.96
N GLN A 123 -12.74 9.63 -0.94
CA GLN A 123 -12.09 10.60 -0.06
C GLN A 123 -11.09 11.51 -0.81
N LEU A 124 -10.36 10.95 -1.79
CA LEU A 124 -9.42 11.69 -2.62
C LEU A 124 -10.14 12.70 -3.52
N ASP A 125 -11.24 12.29 -4.16
CA ASP A 125 -12.07 13.18 -4.98
C ASP A 125 -12.70 14.31 -4.16
N GLU A 126 -13.21 14.01 -2.97
CA GLU A 126 -13.72 15.02 -2.03
C GLU A 126 -12.64 16.04 -1.67
N ALA A 127 -11.42 15.58 -1.33
CA ALA A 127 -10.32 16.47 -0.99
C ALA A 127 -9.92 17.40 -2.16
N ARG A 128 -9.98 16.93 -3.40
CA ARG A 128 -9.71 17.76 -4.59
C ARG A 128 -10.77 18.83 -4.79
N HIS A 129 -12.04 18.49 -4.60
CA HIS A 129 -13.15 19.44 -4.74
C HIS A 129 -13.13 20.55 -3.70
N TRP A 130 -12.66 20.29 -2.46
CA TRP A 130 -12.47 21.33 -1.45
C TRP A 130 -11.43 22.37 -1.87
N VAL A 131 -10.31 21.92 -2.45
CA VAL A 131 -9.24 22.82 -2.91
C VAL A 131 -9.67 23.64 -4.13
N GLU A 132 -10.48 23.07 -5.02
CA GLU A 132 -11.00 23.77 -6.21
C GLU A 132 -12.20 24.69 -5.91
N GLY A 133 -12.97 24.41 -4.86
CA GLY A 133 -14.12 25.22 -4.44
C GLY A 133 -13.77 26.43 -3.56
N GLU A 134 -12.54 26.49 -3.03
CA GLU A 134 -12.01 27.62 -2.24
C GLU A 134 -11.15 28.60 -3.09
N ALA A 135 -10.93 28.30 -4.38
CA ALA A 135 -10.18 29.13 -5.34
C ALA A 135 -11.11 29.99 -6.24
#